data_AF-A0A441YU83-F1
#
_entry.id   AF-A0A441YU83-F1
#
_cell.length_a   1.000
_cell.length_b   1.000
_cell.length_c   1.000
_cell.angle_alpha   90.00
_cell.angle_beta   90.00
_cell.angle_gamma   90.00
#
_symmetry.space_group_name_H-M   'P 1'
#
loop_
_entity.id
_entity.type
_entity.pdbx_description
1 polymer ?
#
loop_
_entity_poly.entity_id
_entity_poly.type
_entity_poly.pdbx_seq_one_letter_code
_entity_poly.pdbx_strand_id
1 'polypeptide(L)'
;MREPWFHILDVTEARGRSIADIASEVALECGVDLCVMRSPLMLDHIVAARDKALARIRQERPDLSSRYVADYFHRDSSTIRHSWRRNGIYRRAA
;
A
#
# COMPACT_ATOMS: atom_id res chain seq x y z
N MET A 1 22.21 42.81 -4.98
CA MET A 1 20.99 42.16 -5.52
C MET A 1 21.31 40.69 -5.69
N ARG A 2 20.75 39.82 -4.85
CA ARG A 2 20.89 38.36 -4.94
C ARG A 2 19.56 37.83 -5.42
N GLU A 3 19.54 37.18 -6.58
CA GLU A 3 18.37 36.51 -7.12
C GLU A 3 17.86 35.45 -6.12
N PRO A 4 16.55 35.29 -5.91
CA PRO A 4 16.03 34.19 -5.12
C PRO A 4 16.08 32.93 -5.98
N TRP A 5 16.79 31.93 -5.47
CA TRP A 5 17.01 30.65 -6.10
C TRP A 5 15.65 29.97 -6.12
N PHE A 6 15.12 29.71 -7.32
CA PHE A 6 13.96 28.86 -7.51
C PHE A 6 14.23 27.52 -6.82
N HIS A 7 13.62 27.29 -5.66
CA HIS A 7 13.39 25.93 -5.19
C HIS A 7 12.31 25.37 -6.10
N ILE A 8 12.75 24.69 -7.16
CA ILE A 8 11.92 23.67 -7.81
C ILE A 8 11.71 22.64 -6.70
N LEU A 9 10.60 22.79 -5.96
CA LEU A 9 10.02 21.68 -5.23
C LEU A 9 9.72 20.67 -6.33
N ASP A 10 10.54 19.63 -6.39
CA ASP A 10 10.26 18.43 -7.17
C ASP A 10 9.03 17.79 -6.50
N VAL A 11 7.87 18.39 -6.76
CA VAL A 11 6.55 17.85 -6.42
C VAL A 11 6.31 16.74 -7.43
N THR A 12 7.13 15.69 -7.36
CA THR A 12 6.71 14.37 -7.77
C THR A 12 5.75 13.85 -6.70
N GLU A 13 4.65 14.58 -6.45
CA GLU A 13 3.45 13.96 -5.93
C GLU A 13 3.07 12.92 -6.97
N ALA A 14 3.32 11.65 -6.64
CA ALA A 14 2.88 10.56 -7.46
C ALA A 14 1.37 10.71 -7.65
N ARG A 15 0.96 11.15 -8.86
CA ARG A 15 -0.43 11.38 -9.26
C ARG A 15 -1.21 10.06 -9.12
N GLY A 16 -1.76 9.82 -7.94
CA GLY A 16 -2.49 8.61 -7.62
C GLY A 16 -2.90 8.57 -6.16
N ARG A 17 -4.00 7.87 -5.85
CA ARG A 17 -4.51 7.73 -4.47
C ARG A 17 -3.41 7.20 -3.55
N SER A 18 -3.34 7.72 -2.32
CA SER A 18 -2.32 7.27 -1.38
C SER A 18 -2.60 5.85 -0.89
N ILE A 19 -1.57 5.14 -0.41
CA ILE A 19 -1.77 3.84 0.25
C ILE A 19 -2.73 3.99 1.44
N ALA A 20 -2.63 5.11 2.17
CA ALA A 20 -3.45 5.37 3.33
C ALA A 20 -4.94 5.46 2.99
N ASP A 21 -5.28 6.14 1.89
CA ASP A 21 -6.68 6.26 1.44
C ASP A 21 -7.25 4.89 1.07
N ILE A 22 -6.51 4.12 0.25
CA ILE A 22 -6.94 2.78 -0.19
C ILE A 22 -7.10 1.85 1.03
N ALA A 23 -6.15 1.88 1.95
CA ALA A 23 -6.20 1.07 3.16
C ALA A 23 -7.35 1.48 4.08
N SER A 24 -7.62 2.79 4.22
CA SER A 24 -8.73 3.30 5.02
C SER A 24 -10.08 2.87 4.47
N GLU A 25 -10.27 2.91 3.15
CA GLU A 25 -11.50 2.42 2.52
C GLU A 25 -11.71 0.92 2.75
N VAL A 26 -10.65 0.12 2.60
CA VAL A 26 -10.76 -1.33 2.82
C VAL A 26 -11.03 -1.64 4.30
N ALA A 27 -10.41 -0.91 5.23
CA ALA A 27 -10.69 -1.01 6.65
C ALA A 27 -12.18 -0.77 6.95
N LEU A 28 -12.75 0.32 6.40
CA LEU A 28 -14.17 0.63 6.53
C LEU A 28 -15.07 -0.46 5.91
N GLU A 29 -14.77 -0.91 4.70
CA GLU A 29 -15.53 -1.97 4.02
C GLU A 29 -15.52 -3.29 4.79
N CYS A 30 -14.44 -3.60 5.50
CA CYS A 30 -14.29 -4.82 6.28
C CYS A 30 -14.73 -4.68 7.74
N GLY A 31 -15.11 -3.47 8.19
CA GLY A 31 -15.44 -3.20 9.58
C GLY A 31 -14.26 -3.39 10.55
N VAL A 32 -13.03 -3.16 10.08
CA VAL A 32 -11.80 -3.30 10.86
C VAL A 32 -11.15 -1.94 11.03
N ASP A 33 -10.63 -1.64 12.21
CA ASP A 33 -9.85 -0.43 12.45
C ASP A 33 -8.53 -0.44 11.65
N LEU A 34 -8.15 0.70 11.06
CA LEU A 34 -6.96 0.80 10.21
C LEU A 34 -5.66 0.48 10.98
N CYS A 35 -5.55 0.90 12.24
CA CYS A 35 -4.40 0.58 13.09
C CYS A 35 -4.36 -0.93 13.38
N VAL A 36 -5.52 -1.55 13.62
CA VAL A 36 -5.64 -3.01 13.78
C VAL A 36 -5.24 -3.74 12.49
N MET A 37 -5.65 -3.25 11.32
CA MET A 37 -5.27 -3.84 10.03
C MET A 37 -3.74 -3.77 9.78
N ARG A 38 -3.09 -2.69 10.21
CA ARG A 38 -1.62 -2.50 10.15
C ARG A 38 -0.85 -3.29 11.21
N SER A 39 -1.53 -3.76 12.25
CA SER A 39 -0.91 -4.52 13.34
C SER A 39 -0.37 -5.90 12.89
N PRO A 40 0.48 -6.56 13.70
CA PRO A 40 0.90 -7.92 13.44
C PRO A 40 -0.18 -8.97 13.72
N LEU A 41 -1.38 -8.60 14.20
CA LEU A 41 -2.44 -9.55 14.53
C LEU A 41 -2.85 -10.41 13.32
N MET A 42 -2.98 -11.71 13.58
CA MET A 42 -3.24 -12.78 12.61
C MET A 42 -4.65 -13.36 12.72
N LEU A 43 -5.62 -12.62 13.28
CA LEU A 43 -7.02 -13.06 13.26
C LEU A 43 -7.53 -13.10 11.81
N ASP A 44 -8.30 -14.13 11.46
CA ASP A 44 -8.69 -14.41 10.07
C ASP A 44 -9.32 -13.21 9.36
N HIS A 45 -10.24 -12.50 10.02
CA HIS A 45 -10.90 -11.33 9.45
C HIS A 45 -9.92 -10.15 9.24
N ILE A 46 -8.93 -9.98 10.11
CA ILE A 46 -7.88 -8.94 9.96
C ILE A 46 -6.95 -9.31 8.80
N VAL A 47 -6.56 -10.59 8.70
CA VAL A 47 -5.72 -11.09 7.61
C VAL A 47 -6.44 -10.92 6.27
N ALA A 48 -7.73 -11.28 6.19
CA ALA A 48 -8.54 -11.09 5.00
C ALA A 48 -8.68 -9.61 4.60
N ALA A 49 -8.93 -8.71 5.56
CA ALA A 49 -8.96 -7.26 5.31
C ALA A 49 -7.61 -6.76 4.76
N ARG A 50 -6.50 -7.23 5.34
CA ARG A 50 -5.15 -6.86 4.89
C ARG A 50 -4.86 -7.39 3.49
N ASP A 51 -5.18 -8.65 3.20
CA ASP A 51 -5.01 -9.23 1.86
C ASP A 51 -5.83 -8.47 0.81
N LYS A 52 -7.07 -8.08 1.15
CA LYS A 52 -7.91 -7.23 0.31
C LYS A 52 -7.28 -5.85 0.07
N ALA A 53 -6.71 -5.23 1.11
CA ALA A 53 -6.01 -3.95 0.97
C ALA A 53 -4.78 -4.08 0.07
N LEU A 54 -3.94 -5.09 0.28
CA LEU A 54 -2.77 -5.36 -0.55
C LEU A 54 -3.15 -5.61 -2.01
N ALA A 55 -4.26 -6.31 -2.25
CA ALA A 55 -4.77 -6.54 -3.59
C ALA A 55 -5.17 -5.24 -4.29
N ARG A 56 -5.96 -4.42 -3.60
CA ARG A 56 -6.44 -3.15 -4.14
C ARG A 56 -5.31 -2.15 -4.39
N ILE A 57 -4.35 -2.05 -3.46
CA ILE A 57 -3.14 -1.24 -3.65
C ILE A 57 -2.39 -1.68 -4.91
N ARG A 58 -2.22 -2.99 -5.14
CA ARG A 58 -1.50 -3.46 -6.33
C ARG A 58 -2.23 -3.21 -7.64
N GLN A 59 -3.57 -3.18 -7.60
CA GLN A 59 -4.43 -2.88 -8.75
C GLN A 59 -4.46 -1.39 -9.06
N GLU A 60 -4.68 -0.53 -8.06
CA GLU A 60 -4.81 0.92 -8.24
C GLU A 60 -3.45 1.63 -8.35
N ARG A 61 -2.43 1.09 -7.70
CA ARG A 61 -1.08 1.65 -7.61
C ARG A 61 -0.02 0.63 -8.01
N PRO A 62 -0.03 0.16 -9.27
CA PRO A 62 0.93 -0.82 -9.76
C PRO A 62 2.37 -0.31 -9.83
N ASP A 63 2.54 1.02 -9.76
CA ASP A 63 3.79 1.76 -9.70
C ASP A 63 4.52 1.61 -8.36
N LEU A 64 3.80 1.29 -7.28
CA LEU A 64 4.38 1.21 -5.95
C LEU A 64 5.19 -0.07 -5.77
N SER A 65 6.42 0.10 -5.28
CA SER A 65 7.28 -1.04 -4.96
C SER A 65 6.73 -1.83 -3.77
N SER A 66 6.95 -3.14 -3.78
CA SER A 66 6.58 -4.00 -2.65
C SER A 66 7.20 -3.55 -1.31
N ARG A 67 8.38 -2.90 -1.34
CA ARG A 67 9.04 -2.34 -0.16
C ARG A 67 8.25 -1.17 0.43
N TYR A 68 7.83 -0.23 -0.41
CA TYR A 68 7.06 0.92 0.02
C TYR A 68 5.70 0.53 0.63
N VAL A 69 5.05 -0.49 0.07
CA VAL A 69 3.82 -1.07 0.66
C VAL A 69 4.13 -1.79 1.98
N ALA A 70 5.25 -2.52 2.06
CA ALA A 70 5.68 -3.18 3.29
C ALA A 70 5.92 -2.20 4.44
N ASP A 71 6.60 -1.08 4.16
CA ASP A 71 6.89 -0.03 5.13
C ASP A 71 5.60 0.53 5.74
N TYR A 72 4.56 0.75 4.92
CA TYR A 72 3.25 1.19 5.40
C TYR A 72 2.57 0.20 6.36
N PHE A 73 2.65 -1.10 6.05
CA PHE A 73 2.07 -2.16 6.88
C PHE A 73 3.01 -2.69 7.97
N HIS A 74 4.20 -2.11 8.15
CA HIS A 74 5.24 -2.58 9.06
C HIS A 74 5.57 -4.08 8.89
N ARG A 75 5.75 -4.50 7.63
CA ARG A 75 5.98 -5.90 7.25
C ARG A 75 7.19 -6.06 6.35
N ASP A 76 7.69 -7.28 6.26
CA ASP A 76 8.70 -7.62 5.27
C ASP A 76 8.14 -7.55 3.84
N SER A 77 8.94 -6.99 2.94
CA SER A 77 8.62 -6.95 1.51
C SER A 77 8.45 -8.35 0.89
N SER A 78 9.07 -9.38 1.48
CA SER A 78 8.86 -10.79 1.10
C SER A 78 7.44 -11.26 1.41
N THR A 79 6.86 -10.85 2.55
CA THR A 79 5.47 -11.14 2.94
C THR A 79 4.49 -10.52 1.97
N ILE A 80 4.72 -9.27 1.55
CA ILE A 80 3.87 -8.59 0.55
C ILE A 80 3.91 -9.34 -0.79
N ARG A 81 5.12 -9.67 -1.27
CA ARG A 81 5.28 -10.45 -2.51
C ARG A 81 4.64 -11.83 -2.42
N HIS A 82 4.74 -12.49 -1.26
CA HIS A 82 4.09 -13.79 -1.04
C HIS A 82 2.57 -13.68 -1.08
N SER A 83 1.97 -12.68 -0.41
CA SER A 83 0.52 -12.43 -0.46
C SER A 83 0.05 -12.17 -1.90
N TRP A 84 0.73 -11.30 -2.65
CA TRP A 84 0.38 -11.03 -4.06
C TRP A 84 0.51 -12.25 -4.97
N ARG A 85 1.51 -13.12 -4.75
CA ARG A 85 1.63 -14.37 -5.50
C ARG A 85 0.49 -15.34 -5.16
N ARG A 86 0.21 -15.54 -3.87
CA ARG A 86 -0.86 -16.42 -3.40
C ARG A 86 -2.24 -15.99 -3.93
N ASN A 87 -2.48 -14.68 -4.00
CA ASN A 87 -3.73 -14.11 -4.49
C ASN A 87 -3.78 -13.96 -6.03
N GLY A 88 -2.79 -14.45 -6.78
CA GLY A 88 -2.78 -14.38 -8.25
C GLY A 88 -2.62 -12.97 -8.84
N ILE A 89 -2.20 -11.99 -8.03
CA ILE A 89 -2.12 -10.56 -8.39
C ILE A 89 -0.80 -10.24 -9.12
N TYR A 90 0.14 -11.19 -9.12
CA TYR A 90 1.38 -11.10 -9.87
C TYR A 90 1.12 -11.41 -11.35
N ARG A 91 0.74 -10.40 -12.15
CA ARG A 91 0.87 -10.51 -13.61
C ARG A 91 2.36 -10.56 -13.95
N ARG A 92 2.83 -11.72 -14.40
CA ARG A 92 4.08 -11.81 -15.16
C ARG A 92 3.85 -10.94 -16.41
N ALA A 93 4.61 -9.86 -16.57
CA ALA A 93 4.65 -9.17 -17.85
C ALA A 93 5.07 -10.23 -18.89
N ALA A 94 4.19 -10.49 -19.85
CA ALA A 94 4.50 -11.26 -21.04
C ALA A 94 5.33 -10.39 -21.98
#